data_AF-A0ABD6AHI5-F1
#
_entry.id   AF-A0ABD6AHI5-F1
#
_cell.length_a   1.000
_cell.length_b   1.000
_cell.length_c   1.000
_cell.angle_alpha   90.00
_cell.angle_beta   90.00
_cell.angle_gamma   90.00
#
_symmetry.space_group_name_H-M   'P 1'
#
loop_
_entity.id
_entity.type
_entity.pdbx_description
1 polymer ?
#
loop_
_entity_poly.entity_id
_entity_poly.type
_entity_poly.pdbx_seq_one_letter_code
_entity_poly.pdbx_strand_id
1 'polypeptide(L)' 'MAETCPHLAYREKGDGRSFDTARAFCTVTESFVQPMRADVCNARYGLDPATDCEFYVEPEPTEGEGEGETPDADR' A
#
# COMPACT_ATOMS: atom_id res chain seq x y z
N MET A 1 -0.72 9.70 -7.28
CA MET A 1 0.36 9.06 -6.51
C MET A 1 -0.15 8.91 -5.09
N ALA A 2 -0.34 7.68 -4.62
CA ALA A 2 -0.87 7.45 -3.29
C ALA A 2 0.17 7.91 -2.26
N GLU A 3 -0.09 9.05 -1.63
CA GLU A 3 0.71 9.64 -0.55
C GLU A 3 0.75 8.76 0.71
N THR A 4 0.02 7.64 0.74
CA THR A 4 0.03 6.64 1.81
C THR A 4 -0.12 5.23 1.25
N CYS A 5 0.52 4.25 1.88
CA CYS A 5 0.40 2.85 1.49
C CYS A 5 -1.00 2.29 1.81
N PRO A 6 -1.73 1.70 0.83
CA PRO A 6 -3.09 1.19 1.03
C PRO A 6 -3.17 -0.01 1.99
N HIS A 7 -2.03 -0.64 2.25
CA HIS A 7 -1.93 -1.80 3.13
C HIS A 7 -1.56 -1.45 4.57
N LEU A 8 -1.39 -0.15 4.88
CA LEU A 8 -1.11 0.31 6.23
C LEU A 8 -2.40 0.54 7.00
N ALA A 9 -2.59 -0.21 8.08
CA ALA A 9 -3.67 0.01 9.04
C ALA A 9 -3.09 0.35 10.43
N TYR A 10 -3.85 1.06 11.24
CA TYR A 10 -3.51 1.27 12.65
C TYR A 10 -4.48 0.47 13.52
N ARG A 11 -3.95 -0.43 14.35
CA ARG A 11 -4.75 -1.32 15.21
C ARG A 11 -4.26 -1.29 16.64
N GLU A 12 -5.20 -1.23 17.57
CA GLU A 12 -4.94 -1.31 19.02
C GLU A 12 -4.92 -2.75 19.53
N LYS A 13 -5.22 -3.74 18.68
CA LYS A 13 -5.24 -5.16 19.05
C LYS A 13 -4.74 -6.04 17.91
N GLY A 14 -3.96 -7.06 18.24
CA GLY A 14 -3.49 -8.10 17.32
C GLY A 14 -2.57 -9.09 18.02
N ASP A 15 -2.37 -10.28 17.44
CA ASP A 15 -1.55 -11.35 18.03
C ASP A 15 -1.95 -11.70 19.48
N GLY A 16 -3.26 -11.73 19.76
CA GLY A 16 -3.79 -11.99 21.11
C GLY A 16 -3.46 -10.91 22.16
N ARG A 17 -2.87 -9.79 21.74
CA ARG A 17 -2.46 -8.67 22.61
C ARG A 17 -3.27 -7.42 22.28
N SER A 18 -3.52 -6.62 23.31
CA SER A 18 -4.08 -5.27 23.18
C SER A 18 -2.99 -4.26 23.52
N PHE A 19 -3.02 -3.11 22.87
CA PHE A 19 -2.09 -2.01 23.02
C PHE A 19 -2.88 -0.78 23.47
N ASP A 20 -2.24 0.05 24.31
CA ASP A 20 -2.79 1.33 24.76
C ASP A 20 -2.87 2.39 23.63
N THR A 21 -2.18 2.13 22.52
CA THR A 21 -2.10 3.04 21.38
C THR A 21 -2.08 2.24 20.10
N ALA A 22 -2.79 2.74 19.08
CA ALA A 22 -2.87 2.08 17.79
C ALA A 22 -1.48 1.95 17.16
N ARG A 23 -1.12 0.71 16.78
CA ARG A 23 0.17 0.38 16.15
C ARG A 23 -0.01 0.13 14.66
N ALA A 24 1.01 0.51 13.91
CA ALA A 24 1.09 0.27 12.48
C ALA A 24 1.11 -1.24 12.18
N PHE A 25 0.15 -1.68 11.38
CA PHE A 25 -0.08 -3.06 10.99
C PHE A 25 -0.13 -3.14 9.46
N CYS A 26 0.72 -3.97 8.89
CA CYS A 26 0.71 -4.22 7.45
C CYS A 26 -0.22 -5.39 7.15
N THR A 27 -1.21 -5.17 6.28
CA THR A 27 -2.15 -6.22 5.88
C THR A 27 -1.57 -7.21 4.88
N VAL A 28 -0.46 -6.89 4.21
CA VAL A 28 0.23 -7.81 3.28
C VAL A 28 0.96 -8.92 4.03
N THR A 29 1.71 -8.55 5.06
CA THR A 29 2.44 -9.50 5.91
C THR A 29 1.63 -9.92 7.13
N GLU A 30 0.40 -9.41 7.26
CA GLU A 30 -0.52 -9.64 8.39
C GLU A 30 0.15 -9.49 9.76
N SER A 31 1.02 -8.48 9.90
CA SER A 31 1.89 -8.31 11.07
C SER A 31 2.09 -6.85 11.41
N PHE A 32 2.39 -6.58 12.68
CA PHE A 32 2.81 -5.25 13.12
C PHE A 32 4.18 -4.90 12.53
N VAL A 33 4.29 -3.73 11.91
CA VAL A 33 5.53 -3.27 11.28
C VAL A 33 6.40 -2.49 12.26
N GLN A 34 7.70 -2.46 11.97
CA GLN A 34 8.63 -1.63 12.71
C GLN A 34 8.41 -0.13 12.43
N PRO A 35 8.80 0.76 13.35
CA PRO A 35 8.65 2.21 13.19
C PRO A 35 9.21 2.73 11.86
N MET A 36 10.44 2.31 11.50
CA MET A 36 11.10 2.72 10.26
C MET A 36 10.26 2.37 9.03
N ARG A 37 9.65 1.19 9.02
CA ARG A 37 8.80 0.75 7.92
C ARG A 37 7.44 1.45 7.93
N ALA A 38 6.92 1.79 9.11
CA ALA A 38 5.75 2.65 9.22
C ALA A 38 6.03 4.03 8.63
N ASP A 39 7.22 4.60 8.84
CA ASP A 39 7.59 5.89 8.24
C ASP A 39 7.63 5.81 6.70
N VAL A 40 8.18 4.73 6.12
CA VAL A 40 8.12 4.47 4.66
C VAL A 40 6.67 4.41 4.16
N CYS A 41 5.82 3.60 4.81
CA CYS A 41 4.42 3.44 4.39
C CYS A 41 3.58 4.73 4.54
N ASN A 42 3.99 5.66 5.41
CA ASN A 42 3.35 6.97 5.57
C ASN A 42 3.99 8.07 4.71
N ALA A 43 4.91 7.72 3.82
CA ALA A 43 5.71 8.65 3.02
C ALA A 43 6.39 9.76 3.86
N ARG A 44 6.80 9.42 5.09
CA ARG A 44 7.43 10.39 6.00
C ARG A 44 8.88 10.60 5.61
N TYR A 45 9.39 11.80 5.90
CA TYR A 45 10.79 12.17 5.67
C TYR A 45 11.24 12.09 4.20
N GLY A 46 10.31 12.11 3.25
CA GLY A 46 10.60 11.98 1.82
C GLY A 46 10.86 10.53 1.37
N LEU A 47 10.49 9.55 2.18
CA LEU A 47 10.45 8.15 1.77
C LEU A 47 9.24 7.92 0.87
N ASP A 48 9.38 7.05 -0.13
CA ASP A 48 8.30 6.74 -1.05
C ASP A 48 7.87 5.27 -0.88
N PRO A 49 6.59 4.99 -0.54
CA PRO A 49 6.15 3.63 -0.31
C PRO A 49 6.25 2.76 -1.57
N ALA A 50 6.21 3.32 -2.78
CA ALA A 50 6.33 2.56 -4.01
C ALA A 50 7.77 2.15 -4.33
N THR A 51 8.77 2.96 -3.95
CA THR A 51 10.19 2.64 -4.22
C THR A 51 10.94 2.07 -3.03
N ASP A 52 10.58 2.45 -1.80
CA ASP A 52 11.35 2.12 -0.59
C ASP A 52 10.74 0.96 0.23
N CYS A 53 9.53 0.50 -0.08
CA CYS A 53 8.90 -0.63 0.62
C CYS A 53 8.96 -1.91 -0.22
N GLU A 54 9.61 -2.94 0.32
CA GLU A 54 9.76 -4.25 -0.36
C GLU A 54 8.43 -5.02 -0.56
N PHE A 55 7.34 -4.59 0.09
CA PHE A 55 6.02 -5.24 0.03
C PHE A 55 4.95 -4.36 -0.61
N TYR A 56 5.33 -3.20 -1.13
CA TYR A 56 4.35 -2.35 -1.80
C TYR A 56 3.90 -3.03 -3.08
N VAL A 57 2.62 -3.38 -3.12
CA VAL A 57 1.95 -3.74 -4.35
C VAL A 57 1.40 -2.42 -4.86
N GLU A 58 1.88 -1.97 -6.03
CA GLU A 58 1.22 -0.87 -6.72
C GLU A 58 -0.28 -1.20 -6.76
N PRO A 59 -1.16 -0.33 -6.25
CA PRO A 59 -2.56 -0.49 -6.56
C PRO A 59 -2.62 -0.45 -8.08
N GLU A 60 -3.05 -1.55 -8.71
CA GLU A 60 -3.28 -1.54 -10.16
C GLU A 60 -4.08 -0.27 -10.47
N PRO A 61 -3.64 0.57 -11.41
CA PRO A 61 -4.34 1.80 -11.71
C PRO A 61 -5.75 1.41 -12.16
N THR A 62 -6.71 1.61 -11.27
CA THR A 62 -8.13 1.38 -11.57
C THR A 62 -8.66 2.60 -12.30
N GLU A 63 -8.19 2.80 -13.52
CA GLU A 63 -8.80 3.63 -14.55
C GLU A 63 -8.57 2.84 -15.85
N GLY A 64 -9.57 2.21 -16.48
CA GLY A 64 -10.88 2.78 -16.72
C GLY A 64 -10.95 3.53 -18.04
N GLU A 65 -10.17 3.17 -19.05
CA GLU A 65 -10.50 3.46 -20.46
C GLU A 65 -10.45 2.16 -21.24
N GLY A 66 -11.62 1.56 -21.40
CA GLY A 66 -11.84 0.62 -22.48
C GLY A 66 -11.79 1.39 -23.78
N GLU A 67 -10.80 1.08 -24.62
CA GLU A 67 -10.91 1.32 -26.05
C GLU A 67 -10.70 -0.03 -26.73
N GLY A 68 -11.78 -0.80 -26.76
CA GLY A 68 -12.01 -1.72 -27.85
C GLY A 68 -12.38 -0.92 -29.10
N GLU A 69 -12.08 -1.51 -30.26
CA GLU A 69 -12.41 -1.08 -31.63
C GLU A 69 -11.35 -0.17 -32.29
N THR A 70 -10.75 -0.53 -33.42
CA THR A 70 -11.24 -1.31 -34.58
C THR A 70 -10.15 -2.26 -35.13
N PRO A 71 -10.50 -3.46 -35.64
CA PRO A 71 -9.62 -4.19 -36.54
C PRO A 71 -9.53 -3.43 -37.87
N ASP A 72 -8.33 -2.98 -38.23
CA ASP A 72 -8.05 -2.44 -39.56
C ASP A 72 -8.17 -3.59 -40.58
N ALA A 73 -9.31 -3.61 -41.24
CA ALA A 73 -9.50 -4.31 -42.49
C ALA A 73 -8.88 -3.44 -43.60
N ASP A 74 -7.72 -3.85 -44.13
CA ASP A 74 -7.30 -3.79 -45.55
C ASP A 74 -5.77 -3.63 -45.70
N ARG A 75 -5.05 -4.75 -45.90
CA ARG A 75 -3.83 -4.77 -46.73
C ARG A 75 -3.49 -6.16 -47.26
#